data_AF-A0A5N5NBP1-F1
#
_entry.id   AF-A0A5N5NBP1-F1
#
_cell.length_a   1.000
_cell.length_b   1.000
_cell.length_c   1.000
_cell.angle_alpha   90.00
_cell.angle_beta   90.00
_cell.angle_gamma   90.00
#
_symmetry.space_group_name_H-M   'P 1'
#
loop_
_entity.id
_entity.type
_entity.pdbx_description
1 polymer ?
#
loop_
_entity_poly.entity_id
_entity_poly.type
_entity_poly.pdbx_seq_one_letter_code
_entity_poly.pdbx_strand_id
1 'polypeptide(L)'
;MVEIIEGQKRIREGQKEIRKRIQEIIEEGGKLKEETNAISEQSSENQLRLDLMFQIVKARAEKDYAKDALLTQTLQDLMRKSNPSEEKQEEKY
;
A
#
# COMPACT_ATOMS: atom_id res chain seq x y z
N MET A 1 -41.80 24.28 -29.78
CA MET A 1 -41.03 25.16 -28.86
C MET A 1 -40.93 24.55 -27.46
N VAL A 2 -42.04 24.08 -26.87
CA VAL A 2 -42.07 23.37 -25.57
C VAL A 2 -41.22 22.09 -25.57
N GLU A 3 -41.33 21.24 -26.59
CA GLU A 3 -40.55 20.00 -26.69
C GLU A 3 -39.03 20.23 -26.72
N ILE A 4 -38.58 21.35 -27.32
CA ILE A 4 -37.16 21.73 -27.35
C ILE A 4 -36.69 22.11 -25.95
N ILE A 5 -37.51 22.84 -25.18
CA ILE A 5 -37.20 23.24 -23.80
C ILE A 5 -37.11 22.00 -22.91
N GLU A 6 -38.04 21.05 -23.04
CA GLU A 6 -38.01 19.79 -22.29
C GLU A 6 -36.82 18.91 -22.68
N GLY A 7 -36.49 18.85 -23.97
CA GLY A 7 -35.29 18.16 -24.45
C GLY A 7 -34.01 18.74 -23.84
N GLN A 8 -33.89 20.07 -23.82
CA GLN A 8 -32.76 20.76 -23.18
C GLN A 8 -32.69 20.50 -21.67
N LYS A 9 -33.84 20.44 -20.98
CA LYS A 9 -33.89 20.11 -19.55
C LYS A 9 -33.37 18.69 -19.30
N ARG A 10 -33.83 17.70 -20.06
CA ARG A 10 -33.33 16.30 -19.98
C ARG A 10 -31.83 16.21 -20.23
N ILE A 11 -31.32 16.94 -21.23
CA ILE A 11 -29.88 16.97 -21.51
C ILE A 11 -29.09 17.52 -20.32
N ARG A 12 -29.54 18.62 -19.71
CA ARG A 12 -28.86 19.21 -18.53
C ARG A 12 -28.87 18.28 -17.33
N GLU A 13 -29.99 17.61 -17.08
CA GLU A 13 -30.13 16.65 -15.99
C GLU A 13 -29.22 15.43 -16.22
N GLY A 14 -29.21 14.87 -17.42
CA GLY A 14 -28.30 13.77 -17.79
C GLY A 14 -26.82 14.17 -17.67
N GLN A 15 -26.44 15.38 -18.11
CA GLN A 15 -25.08 15.89 -17.94
C GLN A 15 -24.70 16.04 -16.47
N LYS A 16 -25.62 16.48 -15.61
CA LYS A 16 -25.38 16.60 -14.16
C LYS A 16 -25.14 15.23 -13.54
N GLU A 17 -25.94 14.24 -13.92
CA GLU A 17 -25.77 12.87 -13.44
C GLU A 17 -24.44 12.27 -13.91
N ILE A 18 -24.09 12.41 -15.18
CA ILE A 18 -22.81 11.93 -15.73
C ILE A 18 -21.64 12.56 -14.98
N ARG A 19 -21.65 13.87 -14.72
CA ARG A 19 -20.59 14.54 -13.95
C ARG A 19 -20.46 13.98 -12.54
N LYS A 20 -21.59 13.69 -11.87
CA LYS A 20 -21.59 13.09 -10.54
C LYS A 20 -20.91 11.70 -10.57
N ARG A 21 -21.29 10.85 -11.53
CA ARG A 21 -20.70 9.51 -11.66
C ARG A 21 -19.20 9.56 -11.98
N ILE A 22 -18.78 10.48 -12.85
CA ILE A 22 -17.34 10.68 -13.13
C ILE A 22 -16.59 11.09 -11.87
N GLN A 23 -17.17 11.98 -11.07
CA GLN A 23 -16.56 12.40 -9.81
C GLN A 23 -16.41 11.23 -8.82
N GLU A 24 -17.45 10.40 -8.68
CA GLU A 24 -17.40 9.18 -7.86
C GLU A 24 -16.29 8.22 -8.34
N ILE A 25 -16.15 8.02 -9.66
CA ILE A 25 -15.08 7.20 -10.25
C ILE A 25 -13.69 7.76 -9.96
N ILE A 26 -13.51 9.09 -10.04
CA ILE A 26 -12.23 9.74 -9.76
C ILE A 26 -11.85 9.54 -8.29
N GLU A 27 -12.81 9.68 -7.37
CA GLU A 27 -12.60 9.48 -5.94
C GLU A 27 -12.24 8.03 -5.60
N GLU A 28 -12.96 7.06 -6.17
CA GLU A 28 -12.62 5.64 -6.02
C GLU A 28 -11.26 5.31 -6.63
N GLY A 29 -10.96 5.85 -7.82
CA GLY A 29 -9.65 5.69 -8.46
C GLY A 29 -8.49 6.26 -7.62
N GLY A 30 -8.73 7.36 -6.91
CA GLY A 30 -7.78 7.93 -5.95
C GLY A 30 -7.48 6.96 -4.80
N LYS A 31 -8.52 6.42 -4.17
CA LYS A 31 -8.39 5.44 -3.07
C LYS A 31 -7.67 4.17 -3.52
N LEU A 32 -8.05 3.62 -4.68
CA LEU A 32 -7.40 2.43 -5.24
C LEU A 32 -5.90 2.67 -5.50
N LYS A 33 -5.53 3.87 -5.95
CA LYS A 33 -4.13 4.24 -6.16
C LYS A 33 -3.36 4.30 -4.83
N GLU A 34 -3.95 4.88 -3.79
CA GLU A 34 -3.34 4.93 -2.45
C GLU A 34 -3.14 3.52 -1.88
N GLU A 35 -4.17 2.67 -1.94
CA GLU A 35 -4.08 1.27 -1.51
C GLU A 35 -3.03 0.48 -2.29
N THR A 36 -2.99 0.65 -3.61
CA THR A 36 -2.00 0.00 -4.48
C THR A 36 -0.57 0.42 -4.13
N ASN A 37 -0.36 1.72 -3.86
CA ASN A 37 0.96 2.22 -3.46
C ASN A 37 1.38 1.62 -2.12
N ALA A 38 0.49 1.55 -1.13
CA ALA A 38 0.76 0.94 0.16
C ALA A 38 1.12 -0.55 0.03
N ILE A 39 0.38 -1.29 -0.80
CA ILE A 39 0.68 -2.71 -1.09
C ILE A 39 2.04 -2.84 -1.79
N SER A 40 2.36 -1.95 -2.73
CA SER A 40 3.63 -1.98 -3.47
C SER A 40 4.82 -1.70 -2.54
N GLU A 41 4.69 -0.75 -1.62
CA GLU A 41 5.70 -0.42 -0.62
C GLU A 41 5.93 -1.62 0.30
N GLN A 42 4.86 -2.15 0.90
CA GLN A 42 4.93 -3.34 1.76
C GLN A 42 5.49 -4.56 1.02
N SER A 43 5.14 -4.75 -0.25
CA SER A 43 5.68 -5.83 -1.08
C SER A 43 7.19 -5.69 -1.29
N SER A 44 7.68 -4.46 -1.48
CA SER A 44 9.11 -4.18 -1.63
C SER A 44 9.87 -4.48 -0.33
N GLU A 45 9.30 -4.10 0.82
CA GLU A 45 9.86 -4.44 2.14
C GLU A 45 9.88 -5.95 2.39
N ASN A 46 8.82 -6.65 1.97
CA ASN A 46 8.75 -8.10 2.08
C ASN A 46 9.80 -8.78 1.19
N GLN A 47 10.02 -8.29 -0.02
CA GLN A 47 11.06 -8.81 -0.90
C GLN A 47 12.45 -8.68 -0.25
N LEU A 48 12.77 -7.53 0.33
CA LEU A 48 14.02 -7.32 1.05
C LEU A 48 14.18 -8.30 2.23
N ARG A 49 13.11 -8.54 2.99
CA ARG A 49 13.10 -9.53 4.08
C ARG A 49 13.35 -10.94 3.57
N LEU A 50 12.68 -11.34 2.49
CA LEU A 50 12.86 -12.66 1.88
C LEU A 50 14.29 -12.85 1.38
N ASP A 51 14.86 -11.85 0.71
CA ASP A 51 16.24 -11.90 0.22
C ASP A 51 17.23 -12.09 1.38
N LEU A 52 17.05 -11.39 2.49
CA LEU A 52 17.84 -11.59 3.71
C LEU A 52 17.68 -13.00 4.28
N MET A 53 16.44 -13.51 4.36
CA MET A 53 16.16 -14.87 4.83
C MET A 53 16.85 -15.93 3.96
N PHE A 54 16.85 -15.77 2.64
CA PHE A 54 17.57 -16.67 1.74
C PHE A 54 19.08 -16.62 1.95
N GLN A 55 19.65 -15.42 2.14
CA GLN A 55 21.08 -15.27 2.44
C GLN A 55 21.47 -15.90 3.78
N ILE A 56 20.61 -15.83 4.80
CA ILE A 56 20.79 -16.50 6.09
C ILE A 56 20.84 -18.02 5.89
N VAL A 57 19.86 -18.59 5.18
CA VAL A 57 19.82 -20.04 4.90
C VAL A 57 21.09 -20.47 4.18
N LYS A 58 21.56 -19.68 3.21
CA LYS A 58 22.82 -19.95 2.50
C LYS A 58 24.04 -19.90 3.44
N ALA A 59 24.17 -18.86 4.27
CA ALA A 59 25.28 -18.73 5.21
C ALA A 59 25.34 -19.92 6.19
N ARG A 60 24.17 -20.37 6.66
CA ARG A 60 24.05 -21.58 7.51
C ARG A 60 24.49 -22.85 6.79
N ALA A 61 24.09 -23.03 5.52
CA ALA A 61 24.51 -24.17 4.72
C ALA A 61 26.03 -24.18 4.49
N GLU A 62 26.64 -23.01 4.33
CA GLU A 62 28.08 -22.80 4.16
C GLU A 62 28.88 -22.84 5.48
N LYS A 63 28.18 -22.95 6.64
CA LYS A 63 28.75 -22.84 8.00
C LYS A 63 29.47 -21.51 8.26
N ASP A 64 29.08 -20.46 7.56
CA ASP A 64 29.56 -19.10 7.80
C ASP A 64 28.76 -18.46 8.94
N TYR A 65 29.14 -18.80 10.18
CA TYR A 65 28.45 -18.35 11.39
C TYR A 65 28.53 -16.84 11.61
N ALA A 66 29.62 -16.20 11.18
CA ALA A 66 29.78 -14.75 11.31
C ALA A 66 28.76 -14.03 10.43
N LYS A 67 28.60 -14.48 9.18
CA LYS A 67 27.62 -13.93 8.25
C LYS A 67 26.19 -14.25 8.66
N ASP A 68 25.91 -15.46 9.13
CA ASP A 68 24.59 -15.84 9.67
C ASP A 68 24.18 -14.92 10.82
N ALA A 69 25.07 -14.70 11.80
CA ALA A 69 24.80 -13.83 12.94
C ALA A 69 24.51 -12.38 12.50
N LEU A 70 25.35 -11.83 11.61
CA LEU A 70 25.18 -10.48 11.10
C LEU A 70 23.84 -10.29 10.35
N LEU A 71 23.52 -11.21 9.43
CA LEU A 71 22.29 -11.15 8.64
C LEU A 71 21.05 -11.36 9.51
N THR A 72 21.13 -12.26 10.50
CA THR A 72 20.05 -12.47 11.46
C THR A 72 19.77 -11.22 12.29
N GLN A 73 20.81 -10.55 12.81
CA GLN A 73 20.64 -9.28 13.53
C GLN A 73 20.04 -8.20 12.61
N THR A 74 20.53 -8.11 11.37
CA THR A 74 20.03 -7.15 10.38
C THR A 74 18.53 -7.36 10.10
N LEU A 75 18.09 -8.61 9.97
CA LEU A 75 16.67 -8.94 9.78
C LEU A 75 15.83 -8.56 11.01
N GLN A 76 16.33 -8.79 12.22
CA GLN A 76 15.63 -8.39 13.46
C GLN A 76 15.47 -6.87 13.54
N ASP A 77 16.52 -6.11 13.24
CA ASP A 77 16.47 -4.64 13.26
C ASP A 77 15.50 -4.09 12.22
N LEU A 78 15.46 -4.71 11.02
CA LEU A 78 14.53 -4.34 9.97
C LEU A 78 13.07 -4.62 10.39
N MET A 79 12.79 -5.78 10.97
CA MET A 79 11.45 -6.13 11.45
C MET A 79 10.97 -5.18 12.56
N ARG A 80 11.86 -4.76 13.47
CA ARG A 80 11.54 -3.78 14.52
C ARG A 80 11.17 -2.41 13.94
N LYS A 81 11.91 -1.94 12.93
CA LYS A 81 11.63 -0.64 12.27
C LYS A 81 10.31 -0.64 11.49
N SER A 82 9.89 -1.80 10.95
CA SER A 82 8.64 -1.92 10.19
C SER A 82 7.36 -2.03 11.03
N ASN A 83 7.47 -2.15 12.37
CA ASN A 83 6.33 -2.20 13.29
C ASN A 83 6.28 -0.95 14.19
N PRO A 84 5.78 0.20 13.70
CA PRO A 84 5.57 1.40 14.54
C PRO A 84 4.41 1.27 15.54
N SER A 85 3.71 0.13 15.57
CA SER A 85 2.52 -0.14 16.39
C SER A 85 2.81 -0.57 17.83
N GLU A 86 4.04 -0.90 18.20
CA GLU A 86 4.39 -1.31 19.58
C GLU A 86 4.91 -0.14 20.43
N GLU A 87 5.51 0.90 19.85
CA GLU A 87 6.05 2.04 20.61
C GLU A 87 4.98 3.00 21.17
N LYS A 88 3.72 2.92 20.71
CA LYS A 88 2.63 3.81 21.19
C LYS A 88 1.84 3.27 22.39
N GLN A 89 2.16 2.06 22.88
CA GLN A 89 1.42 1.46 24.00
C GLN A 89 2.12 1.59 25.36
N GLU A 90 3.41 1.92 25.40
CA GLU A 90 4.17 2.01 26.66
C GLU A 90 4.15 3.40 27.32
N GLU A 91 3.69 4.47 26.64
CA GLU A 91 3.60 5.82 27.22
C GLU A 91 2.28 6.13 27.97
N LYS A 92 1.44 5.13 28.28
CA LYS A 92 0.11 5.37 28.87
C LYS A 92 -0.20 4.76 30.23
N TYR A 93 0.80 4.40 31.05
CA TYR A 93 0.56 4.05 32.46
C TYR A 93 1.65 4.57 33.39
#